data_AF-A0AA96YPP5-F1
#
_entry.id   AF-A0AA96YPP5-F1
#
_cell.length_a   1.000
_cell.length_b   1.000
_cell.length_c   1.000
_cell.angle_alpha   90.00
_cell.angle_beta   90.00
_cell.angle_gamma   90.00
#
_symmetry.space_group_name_H-M   'P 1'
#
loop_
_entity.id
_entity.type
_entity.pdbx_description
1 polymer ?
#
loop_
_entity_poly.entity_id
_entity_poly.type
_entity_poly.pdbx_seq_one_letter_code
_entity_poly.pdbx_strand_id
1 'polypeptide(L)'
;MSQKEFAIGDEVTWTSQAQGFEREKIGTVVAVLKPHAHFTNQHRESFPDLFKNAGVGYPRDEISYVVSVPQGKTGKAKPRHYWPRTSALKAAN
;
A
#
# COMPACT_ATOMS: atom_id res chain seq x y z
N MET A 1 -6.64 14.78 -15.55
CA MET A 1 -5.84 15.02 -14.33
C MET A 1 -4.74 13.97 -14.33
N SER A 2 -3.50 14.32 -14.65
CA SER A 2 -2.40 13.34 -14.65
C SER A 2 -2.12 12.97 -13.20
N GLN A 3 -2.58 11.79 -12.76
CA GLN A 3 -2.24 11.27 -11.46
C GLN A 3 -0.72 11.03 -11.46
N LYS A 4 -0.01 11.55 -10.45
CA LYS A 4 1.42 11.30 -10.30
C LYS A 4 1.61 9.80 -10.09
N GLU A 5 2.33 9.15 -10.98
CA GLU A 5 2.75 7.77 -10.81
C GLU A 5 3.85 7.70 -9.75
N PHE A 6 3.78 6.72 -8.85
CA PHE A 6 4.78 6.51 -7.80
C PHE A 6 5.74 5.39 -8.18
N ALA A 7 6.99 5.53 -7.78
CA ALA A 7 8.01 4.51 -7.94
C ALA A 7 8.26 3.76 -6.62
N ILE A 8 8.92 2.59 -6.71
CA ILE A 8 9.42 1.90 -5.51
C ILE A 8 10.42 2.82 -4.80
N GLY A 9 10.24 3.00 -3.50
CA GLY A 9 11.03 3.92 -2.67
C GLY A 9 10.36 5.26 -2.41
N ASP A 10 9.30 5.63 -3.14
CA ASP A 10 8.57 6.86 -2.88
C ASP A 10 7.82 6.78 -1.54
N GLU A 11 7.88 7.86 -0.78
CA GLU A 11 7.06 8.03 0.42
C GLU A 11 5.69 8.62 0.04
N VAL A 12 4.64 7.96 0.50
CA VAL A 12 3.25 8.32 0.20
C VAL A 12 2.41 8.38 1.46
N THR A 13 1.41 9.26 1.43
CA THR A 13 0.41 9.41 2.48
C THR A 13 -1.01 9.17 1.96
N TRP A 14 -1.86 8.58 2.79
CA TRP A 14 -3.29 8.46 2.53
C TRP A 14 -4.11 8.37 3.81
N THR A 15 -5.38 8.77 3.73
CA THR A 15 -6.35 8.58 4.81
C THR A 15 -7.09 7.26 4.62
N SER A 16 -7.28 6.52 5.70
CA SER A 16 -8.07 5.30 5.72
C SER A 16 -8.95 5.22 6.96
N GLN A 17 -10.13 4.62 6.84
CA GLN A 17 -10.99 4.36 7.99
C GLN A 17 -10.55 3.09 8.71
N ALA A 18 -10.39 3.18 10.03
CA ALA A 18 -10.11 2.07 10.91
C ALA A 18 -10.96 2.21 12.18
N GLN A 19 -11.83 1.22 12.43
CA GLN A 19 -12.71 1.17 13.62
C GLN A 19 -13.56 2.45 13.80
N GLY A 20 -14.10 3.01 12.71
CA GLY A 20 -14.95 4.21 12.74
C GLY A 20 -14.19 5.54 12.80
N PHE A 21 -12.85 5.51 12.84
CA PHE A 21 -12.03 6.71 12.81
C PHE A 21 -11.21 6.80 11.53
N GLU A 22 -11.12 7.99 10.95
CA GLU A 22 -10.16 8.28 9.90
C GLU A 22 -8.76 8.37 10.49
N ARG A 23 -7.82 7.69 9.84
CA ARG A 23 -6.40 7.71 10.21
C ARG A 23 -5.58 7.98 8.97
N GLU A 24 -4.73 8.99 9.05
CA GLU A 24 -3.67 9.20 8.10
C GLU A 24 -2.58 8.13 8.29
N LYS A 25 -2.04 7.65 7.17
CA LYS A 25 -0.97 6.67 7.10
C LYS A 25 0.10 7.21 6.19
N ILE A 26 1.35 7.11 6.63
CA ILE A 26 2.54 7.44 5.84
C ILE A 26 3.34 6.15 5.69
N GLY A 27 3.82 5.87 4.48
CA GLY A 27 4.64 4.70 4.23
C GLY A 27 5.33 4.74 2.88
N THR A 28 6.16 3.75 2.62
CA THR A 28 7.01 3.68 1.44
C THR A 28 6.45 2.68 0.43
N VAL A 29 6.43 3.05 -0.86
CA VAL A 29 6.04 2.12 -1.93
C VAL A 29 7.10 1.02 -2.06
N VAL A 30 6.67 -0.24 -1.93
CA VAL A 30 7.55 -1.42 -2.01
C VAL A 30 7.23 -2.33 -3.19
N ALA A 31 6.08 -2.14 -3.86
CA ALA A 31 5.77 -2.79 -5.13
C ALA A 31 4.81 -1.95 -5.97
N VAL A 32 4.96 -2.04 -7.28
CA VAL A 32 4.07 -1.43 -8.28
C VAL A 32 3.44 -2.55 -9.11
N LEU A 33 2.12 -2.57 -9.16
CA LEU A 33 1.32 -3.52 -9.93
C LEU A 33 0.70 -2.78 -11.12
N LYS A 34 0.92 -3.31 -12.32
CA LYS A 34 0.28 -2.81 -13.54
C LYS A 34 -1.23 -3.06 -13.50
N PRO A 35 -2.02 -2.31 -14.29
CA PRO A 35 -3.42 -2.64 -14.53
C PRO A 35 -3.60 -4.12 -14.89
N HIS A 36 -4.62 -4.75 -14.33
CA HIS A 36 -4.98 -6.15 -14.53
C HIS A 36 -3.92 -7.18 -14.08
N ALA A 37 -2.85 -6.75 -13.39
CA ALA A 37 -1.87 -7.67 -12.85
C ALA A 37 -2.41 -8.41 -11.61
N HIS A 38 -2.14 -9.70 -11.55
CA HIS A 38 -2.37 -10.52 -10.36
C HIS A 38 -1.14 -10.50 -9.45
N PHE A 39 -1.39 -10.62 -8.15
CA PHE A 39 -0.32 -10.92 -7.20
C PHE A 39 0.25 -12.32 -7.46
N THR A 40 1.57 -12.39 -7.67
CA THR A 40 2.31 -13.66 -7.81
C THR A 40 2.60 -14.30 -6.45
N ASN A 41 3.07 -15.56 -6.45
CA ASN A 41 3.52 -16.23 -5.23
C ASN A 41 4.66 -15.49 -4.52
N GLN A 42 5.59 -14.89 -5.29
CA GLN A 42 6.65 -14.06 -4.74
C GLN A 42 6.10 -12.87 -3.93
N HIS A 43 5.00 -12.24 -4.38
CA HIS A 43 4.37 -11.19 -3.59
C HIS A 43 3.77 -11.72 -2.28
N ARG A 44 3.23 -12.94 -2.29
CA ARG A 44 2.67 -13.58 -1.08
C ARG A 44 3.75 -13.91 -0.06
N GLU A 45 4.94 -14.30 -0.53
CA GLU A 45 6.12 -14.54 0.31
C GLU A 45 6.70 -13.24 0.86
N SER A 46 6.77 -12.19 0.05
CA SER A 46 7.30 -10.88 0.46
C SER A 46 6.38 -10.10 1.40
N PHE A 47 5.06 -10.21 1.21
CA PHE A 47 4.05 -9.42 1.92
C PHE A 47 2.96 -10.30 2.58
N PRO A 48 3.33 -11.29 3.41
CA PRO A 48 2.38 -12.29 3.90
C PRO A 48 1.28 -11.69 4.79
N ASP A 49 1.54 -10.54 5.43
CA ASP A 49 0.55 -9.82 6.25
C ASP A 49 -0.50 -9.07 5.42
N LEU A 50 -0.18 -8.70 4.17
CA LEU A 50 -1.12 -8.05 3.26
C LEU A 50 -2.31 -8.97 2.96
N PHE A 51 -2.02 -10.24 2.64
CA PHE A 51 -3.03 -11.23 2.25
C PHE A 51 -3.84 -11.82 3.40
N LYS A 52 -3.58 -11.41 4.65
CA LYS A 52 -4.40 -11.81 5.81
C LYS A 52 -5.71 -11.02 5.90
N ASN A 53 -5.83 -9.91 5.16
CA ASN A 53 -7.00 -9.03 5.22
C ASN A 53 -7.88 -9.24 3.97
N ALA A 54 -9.19 -9.04 4.11
CA ALA A 54 -10.12 -9.05 2.99
C ALA A 54 -9.82 -7.92 1.99
N GLY A 55 -10.15 -8.12 0.71
CA GLY A 55 -9.99 -7.10 -0.34
C GLY A 55 -8.63 -7.04 -1.03
N VAL A 56 -7.80 -8.08 -0.87
CA VAL A 56 -6.51 -8.24 -1.55
C VAL A 56 -6.59 -9.42 -2.53
N GLY A 57 -5.96 -9.30 -3.72
CA GLY A 57 -5.71 -10.44 -4.61
C GLY A 57 -6.38 -10.37 -5.97
N TYR A 58 -7.50 -9.66 -6.09
CA TYR A 58 -8.13 -9.41 -7.39
C TYR A 58 -7.41 -8.30 -8.14
N PRO A 59 -7.19 -8.38 -9.45
CA PRO A 59 -6.61 -7.28 -10.22
C PRO A 59 -7.46 -6.01 -10.16
N ARG A 60 -6.82 -4.86 -10.41
CA ARG A 60 -7.48 -3.56 -10.56
C ARG A 60 -7.23 -3.03 -11.97
N ASP A 61 -8.15 -2.23 -12.49
CA ASP A 61 -8.05 -1.63 -13.84
C ASP A 61 -7.01 -0.48 -13.91
N GLU A 62 -6.52 -0.05 -12.76
CA GLU A 62 -5.51 1.01 -12.60
C GLU A 62 -4.18 0.46 -12.09
N ILE A 63 -3.10 1.21 -12.29
CA ILE A 63 -1.83 0.96 -11.58
C ILE A 63 -2.13 0.98 -10.08
N SER A 64 -1.56 0.06 -9.32
CA SER A 64 -1.74 0.01 -7.86
C SER A 64 -0.43 -0.27 -7.13
N TYR A 65 -0.39 0.08 -5.85
CA TYR A 65 0.86 0.13 -5.09
C TYR A 65 0.73 -0.64 -3.79
N VAL A 66 1.75 -1.44 -3.47
CA VAL A 66 1.92 -1.97 -2.12
C VAL A 66 2.77 -0.99 -1.33
N VAL A 67 2.27 -0.56 -0.18
CA VAL A 67 2.92 0.41 0.69
C VAL A 67 3.26 -0.23 2.03
N SER A 68 4.53 -0.10 2.43
CA SER A 68 5.02 -0.56 3.73
C SER A 68 4.94 0.57 4.74
N VAL A 69 4.19 0.36 5.82
CA VAL A 69 3.96 1.35 6.87
C VAL A 69 4.69 0.91 8.14
N PRO A 70 5.66 1.70 8.64
CA PRO A 70 6.34 1.39 9.88
C PRO A 70 5.31 1.30 11.03
N GLN A 71 5.49 0.31 11.90
CA GLN A 71 4.62 0.12 13.06
C GLN A 71 5.34 0.52 14.34
N GLY A 72 4.55 0.95 15.33
CA GLY A 72 5.06 1.37 16.63
C GLY A 72 5.84 2.69 16.59
N LYS A 73 6.15 3.23 17.77
CA LYS A 73 6.85 4.52 17.91
C LYS A 73 8.38 4.39 17.89
N THR A 74 8.90 3.17 18.04
CA THR A 74 10.32 2.89 18.28
C THR A 74 11.02 2.22 17.09
N GLY A 75 10.33 2.02 15.97
CA GLY A 75 10.89 1.38 14.76
C GLY A 75 11.23 -0.11 14.89
N LYS A 76 10.99 -0.72 16.06
CA LYS A 76 11.30 -2.14 16.32
C LYS A 76 10.21 -3.10 15.88
N ALA A 77 8.99 -2.61 15.66
CA ALA A 77 7.89 -3.46 15.24
C ALA A 77 7.98 -3.72 13.73
N LYS A 78 7.59 -4.93 13.33
CA LYS A 78 7.53 -5.29 11.91
C LYS A 78 6.60 -4.33 11.17
N PRO A 79 7.01 -3.80 10.00
CA PRO A 79 6.14 -2.94 9.22
C PRO A 79 4.91 -3.72 8.75
N ARG A 80 3.84 -2.98 8.44
CA ARG A 80 2.61 -3.55 7.91
C ARG A 80 2.41 -3.11 6.46
N HIS A 81 2.07 -4.05 5.61
CA HIS A 81 1.83 -3.83 4.19
C HIS A 81 0.36 -3.51 3.94
N TYR A 82 0.15 -2.52 3.09
CA TYR A 82 -1.15 -2.06 2.66
C TYR A 82 -1.22 -2.01 1.15
N TRP A 83 -2.43 -2.18 0.61
CA TRP A 83 -2.72 -2.03 -0.81
C TRP A 83 -3.82 -0.98 -1.02
N PRO A 84 -3.50 0.31 -0.75
CA PRO A 84 -4.46 1.41 -0.82
C PRO A 84 -4.98 1.64 -2.25
N ARG A 85 -6.10 2.36 -2.38
CA ARG A 85 -6.60 2.83 -3.69
C ARG A 85 -5.66 3.90 -4.23
N THR A 86 -5.32 3.83 -5.51
CA THR A 86 -4.37 4.76 -6.13
C THR A 86 -4.86 6.20 -6.08
N SER A 87 -6.17 6.39 -6.25
CA SER A 87 -6.80 7.70 -6.11
C SER A 87 -6.73 8.34 -4.72
N ALA A 88 -6.43 7.57 -3.67
CA ALA A 88 -6.31 8.07 -2.31
C ALA A 88 -4.86 8.45 -1.93
N LEU A 89 -3.86 8.03 -2.73
CA LEU A 89 -2.46 8.29 -2.44
C LEU A 89 -2.06 9.72 -2.81
N LYS A 90 -1.21 10.31 -1.97
CA LYS A 90 -0.53 11.59 -2.20
C LYS A 90 0.96 11.40 -1.91
N ALA A 91 1.83 12.19 -2.55
CA ALA A 91 3.23 12.25 -2.15
C ALA A 91 3.32 12.75 -0.70
N ALA A 92 4.15 12.12 0.12
CA ALA A 92 4.56 12.71 1.38
C ALA A 92 5.53 13.87 1.06
N ASN A 93 5.29 15.03 1.65
CA ASN A 93 6.11 16.24 1.49
C ASN A 93 7.28 16.23 2.46
#